data_AF-A0A2E8CVH7-F1
#
_entry.id   AF-A0A2E8CVH7-F1
#
_cell.length_a   1.000
_cell.length_b   1.000
_cell.length_c   1.000
_cell.angle_alpha   90.00
_cell.angle_beta   90.00
_cell.angle_gamma   90.00
#
_symmetry.space_group_name_H-M   'P 1'
#
loop_
_entity.id
_entity.type
_entity.pdbx_description
1 polymer ?
#
loop_
_entity_poly.entity_id
_entity_poly.type
_entity_poly.pdbx_seq_one_letter_code
_entity_poly.pdbx_strand_id
1 'polypeptide(L)'
;MKHIENLGAPVLILHDTTALEYTTHRSLEALGPIGNGHRRGYITHNSLAVEPETCEVIGLCNQVLHRRAKVAKSETRAQRNKRSSRESRLWIQGTEPLPNNRQYIDVCDRGADTSEFLEHEMGSGRRFVIRSSHDRCVLVGHGPSEESEARKLREYGSTLPQAGSWTLQVTSKSEMRSPRRKGKKKLMTRTKRNANMTVAFAPVQINPSKARKPMKVWIVRVWEIDPPNDLLP
;
A
#
# COMPACT_ATOMS: atom_id res chain seq x y z
N MET A 1 6.57 -23.12 -3.18
CA MET A 1 5.28 -22.82 -3.82
C MET A 1 4.35 -24.02 -3.97
N LYS A 2 4.86 -25.26 -4.10
CA LYS A 2 4.02 -26.48 -4.18
C LYS A 2 2.92 -26.62 -3.11
N HIS A 3 3.18 -26.17 -1.87
CA HIS A 3 2.14 -26.17 -0.81
C HIS A 3 0.99 -25.19 -1.07
N ILE A 4 1.26 -24.07 -1.77
CA ILE A 4 0.24 -23.06 -2.12
C ILE A 4 -0.54 -23.49 -3.37
N GLU A 5 0.14 -24.09 -4.35
CA GLU A 5 -0.50 -24.57 -5.59
C GLU A 5 -1.55 -25.66 -5.35
N ASN A 6 -1.42 -26.40 -4.24
CA ASN A 6 -2.39 -27.42 -3.83
C ASN A 6 -3.58 -26.86 -3.03
N LEU A 7 -3.58 -25.56 -2.69
CA LEU A 7 -4.72 -24.92 -2.06
C LEU A 7 -5.76 -24.63 -3.15
N GLY A 8 -6.91 -25.30 -3.08
CA GLY A 8 -8.07 -24.97 -3.92
C GLY A 8 -8.69 -23.60 -3.61
N ALA A 9 -8.10 -22.83 -2.70
CA ALA A 9 -8.61 -21.58 -2.15
C ALA A 9 -7.68 -20.38 -2.48
N PRO A 10 -8.20 -19.14 -2.45
CA PRO A 10 -7.38 -17.93 -2.54
C PRO A 10 -6.31 -17.85 -1.45
N VAL A 11 -5.18 -17.22 -1.77
CA VAL A 11 -4.10 -16.93 -0.81
C VAL A 11 -3.77 -15.45 -0.82
N LEU A 12 -3.66 -14.85 0.37
CA LEU A 12 -3.26 -13.46 0.52
C LEU A 12 -1.73 -13.38 0.56
N ILE A 13 -1.15 -12.52 -0.27
CA ILE A 13 0.28 -12.21 -0.24
C ILE A 13 0.45 -10.81 0.31
N LEU A 14 0.83 -10.74 1.59
CA LEU A 14 1.03 -9.48 2.29
C LEU A 14 2.41 -8.93 1.96
N HIS A 15 2.46 -7.74 1.36
CA HIS A 15 3.71 -7.06 1.02
C HIS A 15 3.95 -5.89 1.98
N ASP A 16 5.08 -5.91 2.68
CA ASP A 16 5.49 -4.79 3.51
C ASP A 16 7.01 -4.65 3.62
N THR A 17 7.44 -3.43 3.93
CA THR A 17 8.85 -3.05 4.03
C THR A 17 9.21 -2.69 5.46
N THR A 18 10.24 -3.36 5.99
CA THR A 18 10.82 -3.02 7.29
C THR A 18 12.28 -2.58 7.16
N ALA A 19 12.79 -1.87 8.17
CA ALA A 19 14.19 -1.49 8.24
C ALA A 19 14.91 -2.34 9.29
N LEU A 20 16.00 -2.99 8.89
CA LEU A 20 16.91 -3.71 9.78
C LEU A 20 18.02 -2.75 10.20
N GLU A 21 18.07 -2.39 11.48
CA GLU A 21 19.04 -1.43 12.00
C GLU A 21 20.30 -2.12 12.55
N TYR A 22 21.45 -1.71 12.02
CA TYR A 22 22.76 -2.25 12.40
C TYR A 22 23.78 -1.13 12.71
N THR A 23 23.30 0.04 13.14
CA THR A 23 24.13 1.24 13.34
C THR A 23 25.38 0.98 14.20
N THR A 24 25.24 0.16 15.25
CA THR A 24 26.29 -0.17 16.22
C THR A 24 27.18 -1.34 15.79
N HIS A 25 26.79 -2.14 14.79
CA HIS A 25 27.53 -3.31 14.33
C HIS A 25 28.63 -2.89 13.37
N ARG A 26 29.74 -2.38 13.93
CA ARG A 26 30.84 -1.76 13.17
C ARG A 26 31.57 -2.72 12.23
N SER A 27 31.47 -4.03 12.45
CA SER A 27 32.00 -5.06 11.54
C SER A 27 31.25 -5.14 10.21
N LEU A 28 30.05 -4.57 10.10
CA LEU A 28 29.28 -4.52 8.86
C LEU A 28 29.60 -3.24 8.08
N GLU A 29 30.42 -3.36 7.03
CA GLU A 29 30.86 -2.21 6.23
C GLU A 29 29.84 -1.80 5.16
N ALA A 30 29.06 -2.76 4.65
CA ALA A 30 28.18 -2.57 3.49
C ALA A 30 26.76 -2.08 3.82
N LEU A 31 26.60 -1.16 4.78
CA LEU A 31 25.29 -0.65 5.22
C LEU A 31 24.83 0.62 4.48
N GLY A 32 23.53 0.73 4.21
CA GLY A 32 22.90 1.93 3.65
C GLY A 32 22.30 2.82 4.75
N PRO A 33 22.03 4.11 4.47
CA PRO A 33 21.28 4.96 5.40
C PRO A 33 19.83 4.47 5.54
N ILE A 34 19.29 4.45 6.75
CA ILE A 34 17.87 4.11 7.03
C ILE A 34 17.17 5.21 7.83
N GLY A 35 15.84 5.16 7.88
CA GLY A 35 15.03 6.16 8.58
C GLY A 35 15.29 7.57 8.05
N ASN A 36 15.65 8.49 8.95
CA ASN A 36 15.98 9.88 8.64
C ASN A 36 17.45 10.11 8.20
N GLY A 37 18.22 9.04 7.98
CA GLY A 37 19.61 9.11 7.50
C GLY A 37 20.68 9.13 8.59
N HIS A 38 20.31 9.18 9.87
CA HIS A 38 21.27 9.10 10.99
C HIS A 38 21.62 7.67 11.40
N ARG A 39 20.85 6.68 10.92
CA ARG A 39 21.02 5.25 11.23
C ARG A 39 21.49 4.49 9.99
N ARG A 40 22.10 3.33 10.19
CA ARG A 40 22.61 2.49 9.10
C ARG A 40 22.06 1.08 9.18
N GLY A 41 21.78 0.48 8.02
CA GLY A 41 21.13 -0.81 7.96
C GLY A 41 20.72 -1.23 6.55
N TYR A 42 19.73 -2.12 6.50
CA TYR A 42 19.08 -2.58 5.28
C TYR A 42 17.59 -2.29 5.31
N ILE A 43 17.01 -2.15 4.13
CA ILE A 43 15.57 -2.19 3.92
C ILE A 43 15.22 -3.60 3.48
N THR A 44 14.22 -4.22 4.08
CA THR A 44 13.80 -5.58 3.75
C THR A 44 12.35 -5.55 3.33
N HIS A 45 12.09 -5.91 2.08
CA HIS A 45 10.74 -6.04 1.54
C HIS A 45 10.33 -7.51 1.60
N ASN A 46 9.25 -7.81 2.32
CA ASN A 46 8.78 -9.17 2.53
C ASN A 46 7.46 -9.40 1.80
N SER A 47 7.29 -10.60 1.26
CA SER A 47 6.04 -11.07 0.67
C SER A 47 5.60 -12.34 1.41
N LEU A 48 4.61 -12.22 2.28
CA LEU A 48 4.18 -13.27 3.21
C LEU A 48 2.85 -13.87 2.76
N ALA A 49 2.79 -15.19 2.55
CA ALA A 49 1.56 -15.90 2.24
C ALA A 49 0.77 -16.22 3.51
N VAL A 50 -0.52 -15.90 3.46
CA VAL A 50 -1.47 -16.10 4.55
C VAL A 50 -2.76 -16.69 3.99
N GLU A 51 -3.32 -17.67 4.69
CA GLU A 51 -4.63 -18.22 4.38
C GLU A 51 -5.72 -17.21 4.84
N PRO A 52 -6.67 -16.83 3.96
CA PRO A 52 -7.61 -15.75 4.22
C PRO A 52 -8.66 -16.00 5.32
N GLU A 53 -9.12 -17.23 5.54
CA GLU A 53 -10.21 -17.54 6.49
C GLU A 53 -9.72 -17.66 7.94
N THR A 54 -8.62 -18.38 8.12
CA THR A 54 -7.96 -18.71 9.39
C THR A 54 -6.90 -17.69 9.80
N CYS A 55 -6.42 -16.86 8.85
CA CYS A 55 -5.27 -15.98 9.01
C CYS A 55 -3.96 -16.71 9.33
N GLU A 56 -3.87 -18.01 9.07
CA GLU A 56 -2.64 -18.77 9.31
C GLU A 56 -1.54 -18.40 8.31
N VAL A 57 -0.32 -18.26 8.82
CA VAL A 57 0.85 -17.96 7.99
C VAL A 57 1.30 -19.24 7.30
N ILE A 58 1.21 -19.25 5.97
CA ILE A 58 1.70 -20.36 5.15
C ILE A 58 3.23 -20.27 5.01
N GLY A 59 3.77 -19.05 4.85
CA GLY A 59 5.21 -18.83 4.82
C GLY A 59 5.65 -17.62 4.02
N LEU A 60 6.96 -17.40 3.96
CA LEU A 60 7.57 -16.29 3.23
C LEU A 60 7.79 -16.67 1.76
N CYS A 61 7.08 -16.01 0.86
CA CYS A 61 7.20 -16.22 -0.59
C CYS A 61 8.42 -15.53 -1.19
N ASN A 62 8.78 -14.36 -0.65
CA ASN A 62 9.94 -13.60 -1.10
C ASN A 62 10.47 -12.69 0.00
N GLN A 63 11.77 -12.40 -0.08
CA GLN A 63 12.43 -11.39 0.72
C GLN A 63 13.50 -10.68 -0.11
N VAL A 64 13.31 -9.38 -0.30
CA VAL A 64 14.27 -8.54 -1.02
C VAL A 64 15.05 -7.70 -0.01
N LEU A 65 16.33 -8.02 0.15
CA LEU A 65 17.24 -7.22 0.96
C LEU A 65 17.82 -6.07 0.12
N HIS A 66 17.49 -4.85 0.51
CA HIS A 66 17.83 -3.63 -0.20
C HIS A 66 18.76 -2.73 0.61
N ARG A 67 19.90 -2.37 0.01
CA ARG A 67 20.80 -1.35 0.54
C ARG A 67 20.47 0.00 -0.10
N ARG A 68 19.92 0.92 0.69
CA ARG A 68 19.63 2.29 0.23
C ARG A 68 20.91 2.96 -0.27
N ALA A 69 20.86 3.57 -1.45
CA ALA A 69 21.95 4.38 -1.98
C ALA A 69 22.05 5.71 -1.21
N LYS A 70 23.28 6.19 -0.96
CA LYS A 70 23.50 7.59 -0.56
C LYS A 70 23.28 8.47 -1.77
N VAL A 71 22.30 9.37 -1.70
CA VAL A 71 21.96 10.30 -2.78
C VAL A 71 22.19 11.74 -2.33
N ALA A 72 22.54 12.61 -3.28
CA ALA A 72 22.67 14.03 -3.02
C ALA A 72 21.30 14.62 -2.61
N LYS A 73 21.30 15.60 -1.70
CA LYS A 73 20.07 16.31 -1.31
C LYS A 73 19.40 17.03 -2.49
N SER A 74 20.16 17.36 -3.53
CA SER A 74 19.72 17.98 -4.77
C SER A 74 19.21 16.99 -5.83
N GLU A 75 19.08 15.69 -5.52
CA GLU A 75 18.54 14.69 -6.47
C GLU A 75 17.14 15.12 -6.94
N THR A 76 17.01 15.38 -8.24
CA THR A 76 15.74 15.71 -8.86
C THR A 76 14.83 14.49 -8.94
N ARG A 77 13.51 14.72 -9.07
CA ARG A 77 12.54 13.64 -9.29
C ARG A 77 12.87 12.78 -10.52
N ALA A 78 13.36 13.41 -11.59
CA ALA A 78 13.73 12.71 -12.82
C ALA A 78 14.93 11.77 -12.61
N GLN A 79 15.97 12.25 -11.92
CA GLN A 79 17.14 11.42 -11.55
C GLN A 79 16.72 10.24 -10.65
N ARG A 80 15.92 10.52 -9.61
CA ARG A 80 15.39 9.47 -8.72
C ARG A 80 14.60 8.40 -9.48
N ASN A 81 13.78 8.81 -10.45
CA ASN A 81 12.99 7.86 -11.24
C ASN A 81 13.84 6.99 -12.16
N LYS A 82 14.94 7.51 -12.70
CA LYS A 82 15.88 6.75 -13.56
C LYS A 82 16.74 5.78 -12.75
N ARG A 83 17.05 6.10 -11.50
CA ARG A 83 17.92 5.28 -10.64
C ARG A 83 17.31 3.90 -10.39
N SER A 84 18.05 2.83 -10.74
CA SER A 84 17.66 1.42 -10.55
C SER A 84 17.32 1.10 -9.09
N SER A 85 18.11 1.62 -8.15
CA SER A 85 18.01 1.39 -6.70
C SER A 85 16.93 2.18 -5.96
N ARG A 86 15.90 2.72 -6.63
CA ARG A 86 14.80 3.41 -5.95
C ARG A 86 13.90 2.41 -5.23
N GLU A 87 13.46 2.75 -4.02
CA GLU A 87 12.67 1.85 -3.17
C GLU A 87 11.30 1.51 -3.74
N SER A 88 10.73 2.36 -4.62
CA SER A 88 9.46 2.04 -5.28
C SER A 88 9.52 0.79 -6.15
N ARG A 89 10.72 0.35 -6.57
CA ARG A 89 10.89 -0.92 -7.31
C ARG A 89 10.79 -2.15 -6.42
N LEU A 90 10.93 -2.00 -5.10
CA LEU A 90 10.85 -3.14 -4.16
C LEU A 90 9.49 -3.83 -4.23
N TRP A 91 8.41 -3.09 -4.52
CA TRP A 91 7.08 -3.67 -4.72
C TRP A 91 7.05 -4.65 -5.90
N ILE A 92 7.65 -4.28 -7.03
CA ILE A 92 7.75 -5.18 -8.20
C ILE A 92 8.65 -6.36 -7.86
N GLN A 93 9.83 -6.10 -7.30
CA GLN A 93 10.80 -7.13 -6.92
C GLN A 93 10.23 -8.13 -5.91
N GLY A 94 9.40 -7.67 -4.97
CA GLY A 94 8.69 -8.50 -4.00
C GLY A 94 7.81 -9.55 -4.68
N THR A 95 7.23 -9.22 -5.82
CA THR A 95 6.32 -10.11 -6.56
C THR A 95 7.00 -11.01 -7.60
N GLU A 96 8.30 -10.80 -7.91
CA GLU A 96 9.01 -11.52 -8.99
C GLU A 96 8.90 -13.06 -8.93
N PRO A 97 9.04 -13.72 -7.77
CA PRO A 97 8.94 -15.19 -7.72
C PRO A 97 7.50 -15.70 -7.68
N LEU A 98 6.49 -14.81 -7.59
CA LEU A 98 5.08 -15.21 -7.50
C LEU A 98 4.55 -15.62 -8.88
N PRO A 99 3.76 -16.71 -8.96
CA PRO A 99 3.26 -17.19 -10.23
C PRO A 99 2.16 -16.26 -10.75
N ASN A 100 1.99 -16.25 -12.06
CA ASN A 100 0.81 -15.67 -12.70
C ASN A 100 -0.39 -16.61 -12.44
N ASN A 101 -1.07 -16.40 -11.32
CA ASN A 101 -2.24 -17.18 -10.93
C ASN A 101 -3.21 -16.29 -10.14
N ARG A 102 -4.48 -16.27 -10.57
CA ARG A 102 -5.56 -15.48 -9.95
C ARG A 102 -5.87 -15.88 -8.50
N GLN A 103 -5.46 -17.05 -8.03
CA GLN A 103 -5.62 -17.46 -6.63
C GLN A 103 -4.83 -16.56 -5.68
N TYR A 104 -3.70 -16.00 -6.13
CA TYR A 104 -2.87 -15.10 -5.36
C TYR A 104 -3.50 -13.70 -5.36
N ILE A 105 -3.61 -13.12 -4.16
CA ILE A 105 -4.14 -11.76 -3.95
C ILE A 105 -3.04 -10.93 -3.26
N ASP A 106 -2.40 -10.02 -3.99
CA ASP A 106 -1.40 -9.12 -3.43
C ASP A 106 -2.08 -8.04 -2.58
N VAL A 107 -1.73 -7.97 -1.29
CA VAL A 107 -2.29 -7.01 -0.34
C VAL A 107 -1.21 -6.04 0.09
N CYS A 108 -1.40 -4.77 -0.25
CA CYS A 108 -0.36 -3.75 -0.08
C CYS A 108 -0.91 -2.48 0.58
N ASP A 109 -0.06 -1.84 1.36
CA ASP A 109 -0.36 -0.58 2.01
C ASP A 109 -0.28 0.62 1.03
N ARG A 110 -0.36 1.84 1.58
CA ARG A 110 -0.34 3.08 0.77
C ARG A 110 0.99 3.35 0.07
N GLY A 111 2.07 2.70 0.49
CA GLY A 111 3.40 2.84 -0.13
C GLY A 111 3.45 2.22 -1.53
N ALA A 112 2.57 1.26 -1.81
CA ALA A 112 2.46 0.58 -3.10
C ALA A 112 1.64 1.35 -4.14
N ASP A 113 0.92 2.41 -3.76
CA ASP A 113 0.07 3.21 -4.66
C ASP A 113 0.91 4.07 -5.62
N THR A 114 1.61 3.42 -6.55
CA THR A 114 2.39 4.02 -7.62
C THR A 114 1.81 3.57 -8.96
N SER A 115 1.87 4.43 -9.98
CA SER A 115 1.35 4.05 -11.31
C SER A 115 2.11 2.86 -11.90
N GLU A 116 3.41 2.75 -11.64
CA GLU A 116 4.27 1.64 -12.11
C GLU A 116 3.86 0.30 -11.49
N PHE A 117 3.57 0.27 -10.18
CA PHE A 117 3.16 -0.96 -9.52
C PHE A 117 1.71 -1.34 -9.84
N LEU A 118 0.80 -0.38 -9.97
CA LEU A 118 -0.58 -0.65 -10.43
C LEU A 118 -0.58 -1.27 -11.84
N GLU A 119 0.22 -0.74 -12.77
CA GLU A 119 0.35 -1.32 -14.11
C GLU A 119 0.93 -2.73 -14.07
N HIS A 120 1.95 -2.95 -13.25
CA HIS A 120 2.53 -4.27 -13.03
C HIS A 120 1.48 -5.28 -12.54
N GLU A 121 0.69 -4.91 -11.54
CA GLU A 121 -0.36 -5.78 -11.00
C GLU A 121 -1.51 -6.02 -11.98
N MET A 122 -1.85 -5.06 -12.83
CA MET A 122 -2.81 -5.29 -13.91
C MET A 122 -2.32 -6.31 -14.94
N GLY A 123 -1.00 -6.42 -15.14
CA GLY A 123 -0.36 -7.36 -16.05
C GLY A 123 0.11 -8.67 -15.40
N SER A 124 0.04 -8.79 -14.07
CA SER A 124 0.59 -9.93 -13.34
C SER A 124 -0.25 -11.20 -13.48
N GLY A 125 -1.53 -11.04 -13.84
CA GLY A 125 -2.56 -12.07 -13.86
C GLY A 125 -2.97 -12.59 -12.47
N ARG A 126 -2.47 -11.95 -11.41
CA ARG A 126 -2.95 -12.11 -10.02
C ARG A 126 -4.11 -11.14 -9.74
N ARG A 127 -4.63 -11.18 -8.52
CA ARG A 127 -5.56 -10.17 -7.98
C ARG A 127 -4.81 -9.30 -6.99
N PHE A 128 -5.33 -8.11 -6.68
CA PHE A 128 -4.68 -7.22 -5.72
C PHE A 128 -5.66 -6.34 -4.96
N VAL A 129 -5.24 -5.91 -3.76
CA VAL A 129 -5.86 -4.88 -2.95
C VAL A 129 -4.76 -3.90 -2.51
N ILE A 130 -4.79 -2.69 -3.07
CA ILE A 130 -3.81 -1.66 -2.77
C ILE A 130 -4.52 -0.47 -2.12
N ARG A 131 -4.06 -0.06 -0.94
CA ARG A 131 -4.61 1.12 -0.28
C ARG A 131 -4.23 2.39 -1.04
N SER A 132 -5.22 3.12 -1.53
CA SER A 132 -4.98 4.39 -2.23
C SER A 132 -4.36 5.46 -1.31
N SER A 133 -3.36 6.16 -1.83
CA SER A 133 -2.65 7.29 -1.22
C SER A 133 -2.94 8.59 -1.96
N HIS A 134 -3.01 8.53 -3.29
CA HIS A 134 -3.12 9.69 -4.17
C HIS A 134 -4.57 9.99 -4.56
N ASP A 135 -4.93 11.27 -4.61
CA ASP A 135 -6.19 11.72 -5.21
C ASP A 135 -6.09 11.82 -6.74
N ARG A 136 -6.12 10.63 -7.36
CA ARG A 136 -5.95 10.43 -8.80
C ARG A 136 -7.13 10.99 -9.57
N CYS A 137 -6.89 11.42 -10.81
CA CYS A 137 -7.96 11.59 -11.78
C CYS A 137 -8.39 10.19 -12.25
N VAL A 138 -9.68 9.93 -12.26
CA VAL A 138 -10.28 8.66 -12.68
C VAL A 138 -11.40 8.93 -13.67
N LEU A 139 -11.63 7.96 -14.56
CA LEU A 139 -12.85 7.92 -15.36
C LEU A 139 -13.89 7.06 -14.64
N VAL A 140 -15.12 7.53 -14.56
CA VAL A 140 -16.22 6.83 -13.90
C VAL A 140 -16.67 5.66 -14.77
N GLY A 141 -16.80 4.48 -14.18
CA GLY A 141 -17.29 3.28 -14.86
C GLY A 141 -16.23 2.53 -15.67
N HIS A 142 -16.64 1.41 -16.26
CA HIS A 142 -15.81 0.58 -17.15
C HIS A 142 -16.22 0.70 -18.63
N GLY A 143 -17.05 1.70 -18.96
CA GLY A 143 -17.51 2.00 -20.31
C GLY A 143 -16.40 2.58 -21.22
N PRO A 144 -16.76 3.03 -22.43
CA PRO A 144 -15.84 3.70 -23.34
C PRO A 144 -15.23 4.94 -22.68
N SER A 145 -13.90 5.07 -22.72
CA SER A 145 -13.19 6.14 -22.01
C SER A 145 -13.54 7.54 -22.52
N GLU A 146 -13.93 7.67 -23.78
CA GLU A 146 -14.31 8.94 -24.43
C GLU A 146 -15.67 9.46 -23.94
N GLU A 147 -16.53 8.55 -23.50
CA GLU A 147 -17.88 8.84 -22.98
C GLU A 147 -17.90 8.90 -21.44
N SER A 148 -16.81 8.52 -20.79
CA SER A 148 -16.73 8.42 -19.34
C SER A 148 -16.40 9.77 -18.70
N GLU A 149 -17.14 10.13 -17.64
CA GLU A 149 -16.88 11.34 -16.87
C GLU A 149 -15.54 11.24 -16.11
N ALA A 150 -14.72 12.30 -16.16
CA ALA A 150 -13.49 12.41 -15.39
C ALA A 150 -13.73 13.09 -14.04
N ARG A 151 -13.36 12.44 -12.92
CA ARG A 151 -13.46 12.99 -11.56
C ARG A 151 -12.21 12.75 -10.73
N LYS A 152 -12.09 13.47 -9.61
CA LYS A 152 -11.12 13.13 -8.56
C LYS A 152 -11.60 11.92 -7.77
N LEU A 153 -10.69 10.97 -7.53
CA LEU A 153 -10.98 9.70 -6.88
C LEU A 153 -11.67 9.89 -5.52
N ARG A 154 -11.15 10.78 -4.68
CA ARG A 154 -11.69 11.00 -3.33
C ARG A 154 -13.05 11.69 -3.37
N GLU A 155 -13.21 12.64 -4.29
CA GLU A 155 -14.47 13.34 -4.52
C GLU A 155 -15.55 12.38 -5.02
N TYR A 156 -15.27 11.61 -6.08
CA TYR A 156 -16.19 10.60 -6.60
C TYR A 156 -16.56 9.56 -5.54
N GLY A 157 -15.56 9.03 -4.81
CA GLY A 157 -15.79 8.10 -3.71
C GLY A 157 -16.68 8.69 -2.61
N SER A 158 -16.60 10.01 -2.37
CA SER A 158 -17.43 10.70 -1.37
C SER A 158 -18.91 10.78 -1.76
N THR A 159 -19.22 10.74 -3.06
CA THR A 159 -20.59 10.80 -3.59
C THR A 159 -21.26 9.44 -3.73
N LEU A 160 -20.51 8.33 -3.54
CA LEU A 160 -21.08 7.00 -3.73
C LEU A 160 -22.13 6.68 -2.65
N PRO A 161 -23.25 6.04 -3.03
CA PRO A 161 -24.21 5.55 -2.06
C PRO A 161 -23.56 4.49 -1.18
N GLN A 162 -23.96 4.46 0.09
CA GLN A 162 -23.58 3.38 0.99
C GLN A 162 -24.06 2.04 0.43
N ALA A 163 -23.15 1.07 0.39
CA ALA A 163 -23.42 -0.30 -0.03
C ALA A 163 -23.54 -1.27 1.16
N GLY A 164 -23.02 -0.90 2.34
CA GLY A 164 -23.12 -1.71 3.56
C GLY A 164 -22.52 -1.01 4.77
N SER A 165 -22.81 -1.52 5.97
CA SER A 165 -22.29 -1.00 7.24
C SER A 165 -22.02 -2.10 8.25
N TRP A 166 -21.12 -1.82 9.19
CA TRP A 166 -20.80 -2.70 10.32
C TRP A 166 -20.28 -1.90 11.50
N THR A 167 -20.29 -2.51 12.69
CA THR A 167 -19.67 -1.92 13.88
C THR A 167 -18.27 -2.50 14.07
N LEU A 168 -17.27 -1.62 14.18
CA LEU A 168 -15.89 -1.98 14.48
C LEU A 168 -15.55 -1.59 15.92
N GLN A 169 -15.11 -2.55 16.73
CA GLN A 169 -14.59 -2.25 18.06
C GLN A 169 -13.20 -1.63 17.94
N VAL A 170 -13.10 -0.35 18.26
CA VAL A 170 -11.84 0.38 18.31
C VAL A 170 -11.25 0.18 19.71
N THR A 171 -10.04 -0.38 19.79
CA THR A 171 -9.33 -0.61 21.05
C THR A 171 -8.77 0.69 21.60
N SER A 172 -8.64 0.80 22.94
CA SER A 172 -7.92 1.91 23.52
C SER A 172 -6.43 1.84 23.15
N LYS A 173 -5.82 2.99 22.88
CA LYS A 173 -4.38 3.09 22.63
C LYS A 173 -3.88 4.47 23.03
N SER A 174 -2.83 4.50 23.84
CA SER A 174 -2.11 5.72 24.17
C SER A 174 -0.77 5.71 23.46
N GLU A 175 -0.50 6.72 22.64
CA GLU A 175 0.78 6.83 21.93
C GLU A 175 1.28 8.28 21.90
N MET A 176 2.59 8.45 22.02
CA MET A 176 3.22 9.75 21.82
C MET A 176 3.30 10.05 20.32
N ARG A 177 2.49 11.00 19.85
CA ARG A 177 2.54 11.48 18.46
C ARG A 177 3.40 12.72 18.35
N SER A 178 4.30 12.70 17.37
CA SER A 178 4.96 13.93 16.92
C SER A 178 3.93 14.80 16.19
N PRO A 179 3.86 16.11 16.48
CA PRO A 179 2.99 17.00 15.74
C PRO A 179 3.38 17.07 14.25
N ARG A 180 2.40 17.31 13.37
CA ARG A 180 2.64 17.50 11.92
C ARG A 180 3.48 18.75 11.61
N ARG A 181 3.60 19.69 12.55
CA ARG A 181 4.46 20.90 12.51
C ARG A 181 5.45 20.87 13.69
N LYS A 182 6.43 21.79 13.73
CA LYS A 182 7.38 21.92 14.85
C LYS A 182 6.63 21.94 16.19
N GLY A 183 7.03 21.07 17.12
CA GLY A 183 6.46 20.99 18.46
C GLY A 183 6.90 19.73 19.20
N LYS A 184 6.65 19.70 20.52
CA LYS A 184 6.91 18.52 21.35
C LYS A 184 5.91 17.41 21.03
N LYS A 185 6.35 16.15 21.19
CA LYS A 185 5.44 15.01 21.13
C LYS A 185 4.31 15.20 22.13
N LYS A 186 3.08 14.94 21.72
CA LYS A 186 1.89 14.96 22.60
C LYS A 186 1.42 13.54 22.81
N LEU A 187 1.01 13.22 24.03
CA LEU A 187 0.29 11.99 24.31
C LEU A 187 -1.08 12.10 23.65
N MET A 188 -1.38 11.21 22.72
CA MET A 188 -2.71 11.05 22.17
C MET A 188 -3.28 9.75 22.70
N THR A 189 -4.40 9.86 23.41
CA THR A 189 -5.13 8.71 23.93
C THR A 189 -6.37 8.53 23.07
N ARG A 190 -6.45 7.38 22.41
CA ARG A 190 -7.67 6.88 21.79
C ARG A 190 -8.39 6.03 22.83
N THR A 191 -9.63 6.37 23.14
CA THR A 191 -10.49 5.60 24.03
C THR A 191 -11.11 4.41 23.29
N LYS A 192 -11.49 3.37 24.04
CA LYS A 192 -12.24 2.24 23.49
C LYS A 192 -13.63 2.73 23.08
N ARG A 193 -14.08 2.38 21.89
CA ARG A 193 -15.42 2.76 21.39
C ARG A 193 -15.87 1.84 20.26
N ASN A 194 -17.16 1.88 19.98
CA ASN A 194 -17.73 1.29 18.77
C ASN A 194 -17.73 2.35 17.67
N ALA A 195 -17.08 2.05 16.55
CA ALA A 195 -17.10 2.87 15.34
C ALA A 195 -18.11 2.29 14.36
N ASN A 196 -19.06 3.11 13.90
CA ASN A 196 -19.99 2.71 12.85
C ASN A 196 -19.32 2.92 11.50
N MET A 197 -18.91 1.83 10.88
CA MET A 197 -18.22 1.84 9.60
C MET A 197 -19.21 1.61 8.47
N THR A 198 -18.90 2.17 7.31
CA THR A 198 -19.66 1.98 6.09
C THR A 198 -18.74 1.81 4.90
N VAL A 199 -19.24 1.12 3.88
CA VAL A 199 -18.52 0.85 2.64
C VAL A 199 -19.34 1.28 1.44
N ALA A 200 -18.64 1.77 0.42
CA ALA A 200 -19.15 1.96 -0.92
C ALA A 200 -18.11 1.46 -1.91
N PHE A 201 -18.54 1.04 -3.09
CA PHE A 201 -17.64 0.59 -4.15
C PHE A 201 -18.17 1.01 -5.52
N ALA A 202 -17.26 1.23 -6.45
CA ALA A 202 -17.62 1.60 -7.81
C ALA A 202 -16.52 1.18 -8.82
N PRO A 203 -16.90 0.89 -10.07
CA PRO A 203 -15.95 0.69 -11.14
C PRO A 203 -15.38 2.03 -11.58
N VAL A 204 -14.06 2.10 -11.76
CA VAL A 204 -13.36 3.27 -12.30
C VAL A 204 -12.25 2.85 -13.25
N GLN A 205 -11.73 3.80 -14.01
CA GLN A 205 -10.52 3.63 -14.80
C GLN A 205 -9.44 4.58 -14.29
N ILE A 206 -8.27 4.03 -13.99
CA ILE A 206 -7.09 4.80 -13.61
C ILE A 206 -6.21 4.95 -14.84
N ASN A 207 -5.90 6.19 -15.22
CA ASN A 207 -4.98 6.45 -16.31
C ASN A 207 -3.56 6.67 -15.75
N PRO A 208 -2.60 5.75 -15.98
CA PRO A 208 -1.27 5.90 -15.42
C PRO A 208 -0.43 6.95 -16.18
N SER A 209 -0.78 7.26 -17.44
CA SER A 209 -0.27 8.40 -18.24
C SER A 209 -1.07 8.54 -19.56
N LYS A 210 -1.06 9.73 -20.19
CA LYS A 210 -1.81 10.00 -21.45
C LYS A 210 -1.56 9.01 -22.60
N ALA A 211 -0.43 8.31 -22.62
CA ALA A 211 -0.03 7.40 -23.71
C ALA A 211 -0.36 5.92 -23.45
N ARG A 212 -1.02 5.58 -22.34
CA ARG A 212 -1.27 4.18 -21.95
C ARG A 212 -2.77 3.90 -21.83
N LYS A 213 -3.14 2.63 -22.00
CA LYS A 213 -4.53 2.18 -21.86
C LYS A 213 -5.01 2.40 -20.42
N PRO A 214 -6.23 2.92 -20.21
CA PRO A 214 -6.81 3.03 -18.87
C PRO A 214 -6.94 1.68 -18.18
N MET A 215 -6.53 1.63 -16.91
CA MET A 215 -6.64 0.44 -16.07
C MET A 215 -8.01 0.39 -15.42
N LYS A 216 -8.84 -0.57 -15.82
CA LYS A 216 -10.17 -0.80 -15.22
C LYS A 216 -10.01 -1.48 -13.87
N VAL A 217 -10.40 -0.80 -12.81
CA VAL A 217 -10.31 -1.30 -11.43
C VAL A 217 -11.60 -1.00 -10.66
N TRP A 218 -11.76 -1.63 -9.51
CA TRP A 218 -12.77 -1.24 -8.54
C TRP A 218 -12.14 -0.39 -7.44
N ILE A 219 -12.87 0.61 -7.00
CA ILE A 219 -12.53 1.33 -5.77
C ILE A 219 -13.45 0.85 -4.66
N VAL A 220 -12.89 0.72 -3.47
CA VAL A 220 -13.64 0.45 -2.24
C VAL A 220 -13.33 1.58 -1.28
N ARG A 221 -14.34 2.36 -0.92
CA ARG A 221 -14.24 3.41 0.09
C ARG A 221 -14.83 2.88 1.38
N VAL A 222 -14.05 2.92 2.44
CA VAL A 222 -14.50 2.62 3.80
C VAL A 222 -14.33 3.88 4.65
N TRP A 223 -15.37 4.27 5.38
CA TRP A 223 -15.32 5.42 6.28
C TRP A 223 -16.16 5.18 7.53
N GLU A 224 -15.87 5.96 8.56
CA GLU A 224 -16.66 5.99 9.79
C GLU A 224 -17.78 7.02 9.64
N ILE A 225 -19.00 6.64 10.00
CA ILE A 225 -20.17 7.52 10.11
C ILE A 225 -20.04 8.30 11.42
N ASP A 226 -20.23 9.63 11.34
CA ASP A 226 -20.18 10.55 12.48
C ASP A 226 -18.96 10.33 13.39
N PRO A 227 -17.73 10.41 12.85
CA PRO A 227 -16.54 10.19 13.65
C PRO A 227 -16.43 11.24 14.76
N PRO A 228 -15.92 10.89 15.95
CA PRO A 228 -15.64 11.84 17.03
C PRO A 228 -14.86 13.08 16.54
N ASN A 229 -15.26 14.27 17.01
CA ASN A 229 -14.72 15.57 16.58
C ASN A 229 -13.19 15.70 16.74
N ASP A 230 -12.60 14.94 17.66
CA ASP A 230 -11.16 14.88 17.92
C ASP A 230 -10.37 13.98 16.94
N LEU A 231 -11.07 13.29 16.02
CA LEU A 231 -10.49 12.34 15.07
C LEU A 231 -10.51 12.82 13.60
N LEU A 232 -11.06 14.01 13.32
CA LEU A 232 -10.98 14.61 11.98
C LEU A 232 -9.51 15.02 11.65
N PRO A 233 -9.02 14.75 10.42
CA PRO A 233 -7.60 14.79 10.06
C PRO A 233 -6.95 16.18 9.97
#